data_AF-A0A3N4ITP2-F1
#
_entry.id   AF-A0A3N4ITP2-F1
#
_cell.length_a   1.000
_cell.length_b   1.000
_cell.length_c   1.000
_cell.angle_alpha   90.00
_cell.angle_beta   90.00
_cell.angle_gamma   90.00
#
_symmetry.space_group_name_H-M   'P 1'
#
loop_
_entity.id
_entity.type
_entity.pdbx_description
1 polymer ?
#
loop_
_entity_poly.entity_id
_entity_poly.type
_entity_poly.pdbx_seq_one_letter_code
_entity_poly.pdbx_strand_id
1 'polypeptide(L)'
;MVRLTANARGLSTARLLPQKQQKSSLRIRSDTIEAFPRCSESNFSELRANKRFAYFDRTRYVSVLDSIHARAILFLRPRRFGKSLTLSMLEHFHGVQHRAQYGELFKVTPGQYLILKFNFAEVRRTRDLNEADQGLAKNIIGNLEEFYGDYYSYLGGSLGQMISENINQGDAIHSLRNLVGIVDHTLYEVKNRGDSKNPLANVKGIYLLADEYDSFSNEYMHPYNSKDWEGSNASSLVRDFWATVK
;
A
#
# COMPACT_ATOMS: atom_id res chain seq x y z
N MET A 1 -40.24 18.35 21.03
CA MET A 1 -38.90 18.58 21.58
C MET A 1 -38.46 17.30 22.28
N VAL A 2 -37.65 16.46 21.62
CA VAL A 2 -37.16 15.19 22.22
C VAL A 2 -35.75 15.44 22.72
N ARG A 3 -35.56 15.38 24.04
CA ARG A 3 -34.24 15.49 24.67
C ARG A 3 -33.44 14.22 24.39
N LEU A 4 -32.27 14.38 23.76
CA LEU A 4 -31.26 13.34 23.62
C LEU A 4 -30.29 13.46 24.79
N THR A 5 -30.31 12.51 25.72
CA THR A 5 -29.26 12.35 26.73
C THR A 5 -28.09 11.60 26.12
N ALA A 6 -26.95 12.28 26.01
CA ALA A 6 -25.69 11.68 25.60
C ALA A 6 -25.13 10.82 26.74
N ASN A 7 -24.86 9.54 26.45
CA ASN A 7 -24.14 8.67 27.37
C ASN A 7 -22.63 8.70 27.02
N ALA A 8 -21.76 8.65 28.03
CA ALA A 8 -20.32 8.93 27.94
C ALA A 8 -19.47 7.97 27.05
N ARG A 9 -20.11 7.09 26.26
CA ARG A 9 -19.46 6.15 25.34
C ARG A 9 -19.89 6.27 23.87
N GLY A 10 -20.63 7.32 23.49
CA GLY A 10 -20.86 7.67 22.08
C GLY A 10 -21.61 6.65 21.21
N LEU A 11 -22.08 5.52 21.76
CA LEU A 11 -22.98 4.60 21.09
C LEU A 11 -24.42 4.99 21.41
N SER A 12 -25.05 5.71 20.48
CA SER A 12 -26.48 5.94 20.48
C SER A 12 -27.21 4.59 20.43
N THR A 13 -28.02 4.29 21.44
CA THR A 13 -28.92 3.12 21.50
C THR A 13 -30.20 3.31 20.69
N ALA A 14 -30.29 4.38 19.88
CA ALA A 14 -31.43 4.59 19.01
C ALA A 14 -31.51 3.46 17.96
N ARG A 15 -32.41 2.50 18.17
CA ARG A 15 -32.78 1.52 17.14
C ARG A 15 -33.25 2.30 15.92
N LEU A 16 -32.53 2.16 14.81
CA LEU A 16 -32.97 2.70 13.53
C LEU A 16 -34.34 2.09 13.19
N LEU A 17 -35.31 2.94 12.85
CA LEU A 17 -36.62 2.49 12.39
C LEU A 17 -36.47 1.51 11.21
N PRO A 18 -37.31 0.47 11.08
CA PRO A 18 -37.16 -0.60 10.06
C PRO A 18 -37.00 -0.08 8.63
N GLN A 19 -37.71 1.01 8.28
CA GLN A 19 -37.59 1.66 6.96
C GLN A 19 -36.21 2.29 6.70
N LYS A 20 -35.50 2.76 7.75
CA LYS A 20 -34.13 3.29 7.63
C LYS A 20 -33.09 2.17 7.55
N GLN A 21 -33.36 1.00 8.15
CA GLN A 21 -32.49 -0.16 8.03
C GLN A 21 -32.41 -0.69 6.59
N GLN A 22 -33.50 -0.62 5.81
CA GLN A 22 -33.49 -1.04 4.41
C GLN A 22 -32.54 -0.20 3.53
N LYS A 23 -32.24 1.05 3.90
CA LYS A 23 -31.31 1.94 3.19
C LYS A 23 -29.90 1.96 3.80
N SER A 24 -29.65 1.20 4.87
CA SER A 24 -28.33 1.11 5.51
C SER A 24 -27.41 0.19 4.71
N SER A 25 -26.16 0.61 4.54
CA SER A 25 -25.12 -0.19 3.88
C SER A 25 -24.65 -1.38 4.76
N LEU A 26 -24.80 -1.27 6.09
CA LEU A 26 -24.66 -2.37 7.04
C LEU A 26 -26.06 -2.82 7.50
N ARG A 27 -26.43 -4.07 7.22
CA ARG A 27 -27.67 -4.70 7.70
C ARG A 27 -27.32 -5.98 8.44
N ILE A 28 -27.71 -6.03 9.71
CA ILE A 28 -27.57 -7.19 10.58
C ILE A 28 -28.99 -7.57 10.99
N ARG A 29 -29.42 -8.78 10.66
CA ARG A 29 -30.69 -9.35 11.11
C ARG A 29 -30.35 -10.49 12.07
N SER A 30 -30.76 -10.33 13.33
CA SER A 30 -30.45 -11.29 14.40
C SER A 30 -28.94 -11.51 14.54
N ASP A 31 -28.44 -12.67 14.14
CA ASP A 31 -27.05 -13.11 14.17
C ASP A 31 -26.38 -13.09 12.77
N THR A 32 -27.13 -12.73 11.73
CA THR A 32 -26.69 -12.83 10.34
C THR A 32 -26.46 -11.45 9.72
N ILE A 33 -25.29 -11.27 9.10
CA ILE A 33 -24.97 -10.07 8.32
C ILE A 33 -25.64 -10.20 6.95
N GLU A 34 -26.74 -9.47 6.72
CA GLU A 34 -27.49 -9.46 5.45
C GLU A 34 -26.89 -8.50 4.41
N ALA A 35 -26.19 -7.45 4.85
CA ALA A 35 -25.44 -6.57 3.97
C ALA A 35 -24.28 -5.93 4.72
N PHE A 36 -23.14 -5.82 4.06
CA PHE A 36 -21.97 -5.12 4.57
C PHE A 36 -21.67 -3.91 3.68
N PRO A 37 -21.22 -2.76 4.24
CA PRO A 37 -20.86 -1.61 3.44
C PRO A 37 -19.77 -2.00 2.46
N ARG A 38 -20.12 -2.07 1.18
CA ARG A 38 -19.16 -2.21 0.09
C ARG A 38 -18.79 -0.78 -0.31
N CYS A 39 -17.73 -0.25 0.28
CA CYS A 39 -17.06 0.89 -0.33
C CYS A 39 -16.24 0.34 -1.49
N SER A 40 -16.62 0.70 -2.72
CA SER A 40 -15.80 0.41 -3.90
C SER A 40 -14.59 1.33 -3.98
N GLU A 41 -14.57 2.39 -3.18
CA GLU A 41 -13.48 3.36 -3.16
C GLU A 41 -12.34 2.86 -2.27
N SER A 42 -11.17 2.67 -2.88
CA SER A 42 -9.93 2.26 -2.20
C SER A 42 -8.87 3.36 -2.21
N ASN A 43 -9.09 4.47 -2.92
CA ASN A 43 -8.23 5.63 -2.92
C ASN A 43 -8.59 6.55 -1.74
N PHE A 44 -7.63 6.78 -0.85
CA PHE A 44 -7.83 7.60 0.35
C PHE A 44 -8.13 9.06 0.02
N SER A 45 -7.41 9.66 -0.93
CA SER A 45 -7.59 11.07 -1.29
C SER A 45 -8.95 11.30 -1.95
N GLU A 46 -9.37 10.44 -2.88
CA GLU A 46 -10.69 10.53 -3.51
C GLU A 46 -11.82 10.39 -2.49
N LEU A 47 -11.68 9.44 -1.56
CA LEU A 47 -12.63 9.25 -0.47
C LEU A 47 -12.72 10.49 0.43
N ARG A 48 -11.60 11.15 0.71
CA ARG A 48 -11.55 12.37 1.54
C ARG A 48 -12.07 13.62 0.82
N ALA A 49 -11.85 13.74 -0.49
CA ALA A 49 -12.29 14.87 -1.29
C ALA A 49 -13.81 14.85 -1.52
N ASN A 50 -14.42 13.68 -1.58
CA ASN A 50 -15.84 13.53 -1.88
C ASN A 50 -16.72 13.60 -0.62
N LYS A 51 -17.53 14.66 -0.53
CA LYS A 51 -18.47 14.91 0.60
C LYS A 51 -19.52 13.82 0.83
N ARG A 52 -19.70 12.88 -0.10
CA ARG A 52 -20.62 11.73 0.04
C ARG A 52 -20.01 10.59 0.84
N PHE A 53 -18.70 10.56 1.01
CA PHE A 53 -18.02 9.53 1.77
C PHE A 53 -17.60 10.05 3.14
N ALA A 54 -17.49 9.12 4.09
CA ALA A 54 -17.00 9.40 5.42
C ALA A 54 -15.89 8.39 5.75
N TYR A 55 -14.71 8.92 6.07
CA TYR A 55 -13.58 8.14 6.57
C TYR A 55 -13.55 8.21 8.10
N PHE A 56 -13.53 7.06 8.76
CA PHE A 56 -13.40 6.97 10.21
C PHE A 56 -12.18 6.12 10.56
N ASP A 57 -11.04 6.75 10.83
CA ASP A 57 -9.94 6.08 11.52
C ASP A 57 -10.17 6.15 13.03
N ARG A 58 -10.50 5.01 13.65
CA ARG A 58 -10.70 4.90 15.10
C ARG A 58 -9.45 4.51 15.86
N THR A 59 -8.34 4.34 15.18
CA THR A 59 -7.24 3.51 15.69
C THR A 59 -5.97 4.29 15.87
N ARG A 60 -6.01 5.61 15.63
CA ARG A 60 -4.84 6.50 15.65
C ARG A 60 -3.71 5.89 14.80
N TYR A 61 -4.05 5.21 13.70
CA TYR A 61 -3.20 4.19 13.09
C TYR A 61 -1.85 4.76 12.71
N VAL A 62 -1.83 5.90 12.03
CA VAL A 62 -0.59 6.56 11.62
C VAL A 62 0.35 6.80 12.80
N SER A 63 -0.13 7.43 13.88
CA SER A 63 0.70 7.71 15.05
C SER A 63 1.17 6.46 15.79
N VAL A 64 0.38 5.39 15.76
CA VAL A 64 0.74 4.10 16.37
C VAL A 64 1.77 3.38 15.50
N LEU A 65 1.57 3.35 14.19
CA LEU A 65 2.49 2.72 13.24
C LEU A 65 3.87 3.37 13.31
N ASP A 66 3.94 4.71 13.35
CA ASP A 66 5.22 5.43 13.51
C ASP A 66 5.92 5.13 14.84
N SER A 67 5.17 4.78 15.90
CA SER A 67 5.76 4.40 17.19
C SER A 67 6.27 2.96 17.24
N ILE A 68 5.79 2.10 16.33
CA ILE A 68 6.21 0.71 16.23
C ILE A 68 7.54 0.70 15.47
N HIS A 69 8.64 0.50 16.19
CA HIS A 69 9.98 0.35 15.61
C HIS A 69 10.16 -1.04 14.99
N ALA A 70 9.37 -1.36 13.97
CA ALA A 70 9.44 -2.61 13.23
C ALA A 70 9.91 -2.38 11.79
N ARG A 71 10.74 -3.28 11.27
CA ARG A 71 11.18 -3.26 9.87
C ARG A 71 10.06 -3.59 8.88
N ALA A 72 9.08 -4.37 9.31
CA ALA A 72 7.91 -4.74 8.51
C ALA A 72 6.67 -4.80 9.40
N ILE A 73 5.55 -4.28 8.90
CA ILE A 73 4.27 -4.29 9.58
C ILE A 73 3.26 -5.07 8.73
N LEU A 74 2.70 -6.12 9.31
CA LEU A 74 1.72 -6.97 8.64
C LEU A 74 0.30 -6.65 9.09
N PHE A 75 -0.58 -6.34 8.14
CA PHE A 75 -2.00 -6.10 8.41
C PHE A 75 -2.82 -7.39 8.34
N LEU A 76 -2.82 -8.14 9.45
CA LEU A 76 -3.68 -9.32 9.62
C LEU A 76 -5.15 -8.89 9.80
N ARG A 77 -5.91 -8.81 8.71
CA ARG A 77 -7.36 -8.53 8.73
C ARG A 77 -8.10 -9.39 7.70
N PRO A 78 -9.39 -9.73 7.93
CA PRO A 78 -10.17 -10.49 6.95
C PRO A 78 -10.34 -9.75 5.61
N ARG A 79 -10.81 -10.47 4.59
CA ARG A 79 -11.06 -9.92 3.25
C ARG A 79 -12.10 -8.79 3.32
N ARG A 80 -11.87 -7.69 2.60
CA ARG A 80 -12.72 -6.47 2.56
C ARG A 80 -12.79 -5.63 3.84
N PHE A 81 -11.79 -5.75 4.73
CA PHE A 81 -11.67 -4.90 5.94
C PHE A 81 -10.79 -3.65 5.73
N GLY A 82 -10.75 -3.13 4.50
CA GLY A 82 -10.08 -1.85 4.19
C GLY A 82 -8.55 -1.89 4.29
N LYS A 83 -7.91 -3.04 4.02
CA LYS A 83 -6.44 -3.16 3.96
C LYS A 83 -5.86 -2.26 2.87
N SER A 84 -6.34 -2.39 1.63
CA SER A 84 -5.94 -1.53 0.51
C SER A 84 -6.20 -0.05 0.78
N LEU A 85 -7.35 0.30 1.38
CA LEU A 85 -7.62 1.69 1.81
C LEU A 85 -6.63 2.18 2.87
N THR A 86 -6.16 1.30 3.76
CA THR A 86 -5.12 1.63 4.75
C THR A 86 -3.78 1.87 4.05
N LEU A 87 -3.40 1.04 3.07
CA LEU A 87 -2.19 1.26 2.27
C LEU A 87 -2.27 2.56 1.47
N SER A 88 -3.41 2.86 0.84
CA SER A 88 -3.61 4.14 0.14
C SER A 88 -3.52 5.34 1.10
N MET A 89 -4.03 5.21 2.33
CA MET A 89 -3.86 6.25 3.35
C MET A 89 -2.38 6.45 3.71
N LEU A 90 -1.61 5.36 3.89
CA LEU A 90 -0.17 5.42 4.19
C LEU A 90 0.64 5.98 3.02
N GLU A 91 0.29 5.64 1.78
CA GLU A 91 0.85 6.19 0.56
C GLU A 91 0.72 7.73 0.55
N HIS A 92 -0.49 8.24 0.76
CA HIS A 92 -0.74 9.69 0.82
C HIS A 92 -0.12 10.35 2.05
N PHE A 93 0.04 9.61 3.16
CA PHE A 93 0.62 10.16 4.38
C PHE A 93 2.15 10.25 4.32
N HIS A 94 2.83 9.20 3.87
CA HIS A 94 4.30 9.14 3.86
C HIS A 94 4.93 9.62 2.55
N GLY A 95 4.20 9.55 1.43
CA GLY A 95 4.73 9.73 0.09
C GLY A 95 4.91 11.18 -0.33
N VAL A 96 6.16 11.60 -0.54
CA VAL A 96 6.51 12.98 -0.90
C VAL A 96 5.80 13.53 -2.14
N GLN A 97 5.35 12.68 -3.05
CA GLN A 97 4.59 13.07 -4.24
C GLN A 97 3.25 13.72 -3.88
N HIS A 98 2.70 13.45 -2.70
CA HIS A 98 1.41 13.99 -2.24
C HIS A 98 1.52 15.29 -1.43
N ARG A 99 2.71 15.91 -1.36
CA ARG A 99 2.96 17.10 -0.52
C ARG A 99 1.97 18.25 -0.70
N ALA A 100 1.51 18.47 -1.92
CA ALA A 100 0.51 19.52 -2.21
C ALA A 100 -0.83 19.29 -1.50
N GLN A 101 -1.17 18.03 -1.19
CA GLN A 101 -2.45 17.63 -0.60
C GLN A 101 -2.40 17.54 0.94
N TYR A 102 -1.23 17.68 1.55
CA TYR A 102 -1.04 17.44 2.99
C TYR A 102 -1.91 18.31 3.89
N GLY A 103 -1.99 19.61 3.61
CA GLY A 103 -2.77 20.54 4.42
C GLY A 103 -4.27 20.23 4.43
N GLU A 104 -4.78 19.60 3.36
CA GLU A 104 -6.18 19.21 3.24
C GLU A 104 -6.46 17.84 3.88
N LEU A 105 -5.52 16.90 3.70
CA LEU A 105 -5.69 15.52 4.11
C LEU A 105 -5.35 15.28 5.58
N PHE A 106 -4.33 15.97 6.11
CA PHE A 106 -3.72 15.65 7.41
C PHE A 106 -3.46 16.89 8.27
N LYS A 107 -3.47 16.70 9.60
CA LYS A 107 -3.18 17.74 10.60
C LYS A 107 -1.81 17.58 11.28
N VAL A 108 -1.05 16.57 10.89
CA VAL A 108 0.28 16.24 11.41
C VAL A 108 1.29 16.26 10.26
N THR A 109 2.59 16.24 10.55
CA THR A 109 3.66 16.35 9.55
C THR A 109 3.79 15.09 8.68
N PRO A 110 3.40 15.11 7.40
CA PRO A 110 3.48 13.96 6.49
C PRO A 110 4.76 14.05 5.62
N GLY A 111 4.98 13.06 4.75
CA GLY A 111 5.97 13.16 3.65
C GLY A 111 7.43 12.90 4.02
N GLN A 112 7.69 11.71 4.53
CA GLN A 112 9.02 11.29 4.97
C GLN A 112 9.68 10.25 4.06
N TYR A 113 8.99 9.77 3.02
CA TYR A 113 9.46 8.64 2.22
C TYR A 113 9.10 8.76 0.73
N LEU A 114 9.86 8.05 -0.11
CA LEU A 114 9.45 7.68 -1.46
C LEU A 114 8.65 6.38 -1.35
N ILE A 115 7.51 6.27 -2.03
CA ILE A 115 6.64 5.10 -1.93
C ILE A 115 6.98 4.12 -3.05
N LEU A 116 7.34 2.89 -2.68
CA LEU A 116 7.44 1.79 -3.62
C LEU A 116 6.27 0.84 -3.39
N LYS A 117 5.37 0.74 -4.36
CA LYS A 117 4.11 0.02 -4.22
C LYS A 117 4.12 -1.23 -5.09
N PHE A 118 3.69 -2.35 -4.53
CA PHE A 118 3.46 -3.59 -5.24
C PHE A 118 2.03 -4.05 -5.04
N ASN A 119 1.31 -4.31 -6.14
CA ASN A 119 -0.01 -4.91 -6.11
C ASN A 119 0.05 -6.32 -6.72
N PHE A 120 0.18 -7.33 -5.87
CA PHE A 120 0.27 -8.72 -6.33
C PHE A 120 -1.08 -9.30 -6.80
N ALA A 121 -2.19 -8.58 -6.58
CA ALA A 121 -3.50 -9.01 -7.07
C ALA A 121 -3.61 -8.99 -8.60
N GLU A 122 -2.78 -8.19 -9.26
CA GLU A 122 -2.74 -8.01 -10.71
C GLU A 122 -1.98 -9.11 -11.44
N VAL A 123 -1.18 -9.90 -10.71
CA VAL A 123 -0.46 -11.03 -11.29
C VAL A 123 -1.46 -12.10 -11.71
N ARG A 124 -1.44 -12.44 -13.00
CA ARG A 124 -2.31 -13.49 -13.54
C ARG A 124 -2.01 -14.82 -12.85
N ARG A 125 -3.04 -15.41 -12.26
CA ARG A 125 -2.98 -16.75 -11.66
C ARG A 125 -3.10 -17.79 -12.78
N THR A 126 -2.05 -18.55 -12.97
CA THR A 126 -1.96 -19.63 -13.97
C THR A 126 -1.39 -20.87 -13.29
N ARG A 127 -1.78 -22.07 -13.74
CA ARG A 127 -1.26 -23.32 -13.19
C ARG A 127 0.17 -23.61 -13.63
N ASP A 128 0.62 -22.99 -14.71
CA ASP A 128 2.00 -23.10 -15.19
C ASP A 128 2.92 -22.21 -14.36
N LEU A 129 3.82 -22.82 -13.60
CA LEU A 129 4.74 -22.11 -12.71
C LEU A 129 5.77 -21.25 -13.47
N ASN A 130 6.08 -21.58 -14.73
CA ASN A 130 6.96 -20.75 -15.55
C ASN A 130 6.23 -19.49 -16.05
N GLU A 131 4.95 -19.63 -16.44
CA GLU A 131 4.13 -18.46 -16.78
C GLU A 131 3.88 -17.58 -15.55
N ALA A 132 3.70 -18.19 -14.38
CA ALA A 132 3.53 -17.48 -13.11
C ALA A 132 4.78 -16.69 -12.73
N ASP A 133 5.97 -17.30 -12.87
CA ASP A 133 7.27 -16.66 -12.67
C ASP A 133 7.45 -15.43 -13.58
N GLN A 134 7.20 -15.59 -14.88
CA GLN A 134 7.26 -14.49 -15.83
C GLN A 134 6.25 -13.38 -15.53
N GLY A 135 5.03 -13.75 -15.12
CA GLY A 135 3.99 -12.79 -14.73
C GLY A 135 4.39 -11.98 -13.50
N LEU A 136 4.97 -12.64 -12.50
CA LEU A 136 5.49 -12.00 -11.30
C LEU A 136 6.66 -11.07 -11.62
N ALA A 137 7.63 -11.52 -12.41
CA ALA A 137 8.78 -10.70 -12.81
C ALA A 137 8.34 -9.43 -13.55
N LYS A 138 7.39 -9.56 -14.49
CA LYS A 138 6.80 -8.42 -15.21
C LYS A 138 6.06 -7.47 -14.28
N ASN A 139 5.29 -7.98 -13.32
CA ASN A 139 4.62 -7.13 -12.35
C ASN A 139 5.62 -6.37 -11.48
N ILE A 140 6.69 -7.01 -11.00
CA ILE A 140 7.74 -6.32 -10.26
C ILE A 140 8.33 -5.22 -11.12
N ILE A 141 8.78 -5.51 -12.35
CA ILE A 141 9.37 -4.53 -13.27
C ILE A 141 8.42 -3.37 -13.54
N GLY A 142 7.15 -3.62 -13.83
CA GLY A 142 6.15 -2.57 -14.07
C GLY A 142 6.00 -1.63 -12.88
N ASN A 143 5.97 -2.17 -11.65
CA ASN A 143 5.93 -1.34 -10.44
C ASN A 143 7.22 -0.50 -10.24
N LEU A 144 8.39 -0.99 -10.68
CA LEU A 144 9.63 -0.19 -10.67
C LEU A 144 9.59 0.93 -11.73
N GLU A 145 9.04 0.65 -12.91
CA GLU A 145 8.85 1.66 -13.96
C GLU A 145 7.89 2.76 -13.50
N GLU A 146 6.79 2.40 -12.82
CA GLU A 146 5.88 3.36 -12.18
C GLU A 146 6.59 4.22 -11.13
N PHE A 147 7.43 3.61 -10.28
CA PHE A 147 8.24 4.36 -9.31
C PHE A 147 9.14 5.38 -9.99
N TYR A 148 9.83 5.02 -11.07
CA TYR A 148 10.60 6.00 -11.83
C TYR A 148 9.71 7.07 -12.47
N GLY A 149 8.52 6.71 -12.95
CA GLY A 149 7.52 7.65 -13.44
C GLY A 149 7.16 8.73 -12.41
N ASP A 150 6.98 8.32 -11.15
CA ASP A 150 6.62 9.22 -10.05
C ASP A 150 7.80 10.07 -9.57
N TYR A 151 9.04 9.55 -9.67
CA TYR A 151 10.18 10.13 -8.98
C TYR A 151 11.36 10.59 -9.84
N TYR A 152 11.35 10.41 -11.16
CA TYR A 152 12.48 10.78 -12.03
C TYR A 152 12.92 12.24 -11.83
N SER A 153 11.97 13.17 -11.62
CA SER A 153 12.28 14.58 -11.38
C SER A 153 13.06 14.85 -10.09
N TYR A 154 12.94 13.96 -9.10
CA TYR A 154 13.69 14.02 -7.84
C TYR A 154 15.02 13.27 -7.90
N LEU A 155 15.09 12.18 -8.68
CA LEU A 155 16.28 11.35 -8.83
C LEU A 155 17.27 11.90 -9.86
N GLY A 156 16.83 12.85 -10.69
CA GLY A 156 17.61 13.49 -11.74
C GLY A 156 17.44 12.80 -13.09
N GLY A 157 17.80 13.49 -14.17
CA GLY A 157 17.67 12.96 -15.53
C GLY A 157 16.24 12.89 -16.06
N SER A 158 16.06 12.11 -17.13
CA SER A 158 14.76 11.88 -17.77
C SER A 158 14.22 10.48 -17.45
N LEU A 159 12.89 10.31 -17.49
CA LEU A 159 12.25 9.01 -17.29
C LEU A 159 12.82 7.93 -18.24
N GLY A 160 13.04 8.27 -19.52
CA GLY A 160 13.58 7.34 -20.51
C GLY A 160 14.96 6.81 -20.14
N GLN A 161 15.86 7.69 -19.67
CA GLN A 161 17.19 7.29 -19.18
C GLN A 161 17.10 6.39 -17.95
N MET A 162 16.27 6.78 -16.98
CA MET A 162 16.08 6.01 -15.74
C MET A 162 15.63 4.58 -16.03
N ILE A 163 14.68 4.40 -16.96
CA ILE A 163 14.21 3.08 -17.36
C ILE A 163 15.31 2.34 -18.14
N SER A 164 15.90 2.95 -19.18
CA SER A 164 16.85 2.25 -20.05
C SER A 164 18.15 1.83 -19.36
N GLU A 165 18.62 2.62 -18.38
CA GLU A 165 19.90 2.37 -17.71
C GLU A 165 19.74 1.44 -16.49
N ASN A 166 18.57 1.43 -15.84
CA ASN A 166 18.43 0.80 -14.53
C ASN A 166 17.44 -0.38 -14.50
N ILE A 167 16.59 -0.53 -15.53
CA ILE A 167 15.66 -1.66 -15.63
C ILE A 167 16.22 -2.71 -16.60
N ASN A 168 16.47 -3.91 -16.06
CA ASN A 168 16.72 -5.11 -16.84
C ASN A 168 15.42 -5.93 -16.93
N GLN A 169 14.82 -5.97 -18.12
CA GLN A 169 13.57 -6.71 -18.39
C GLN A 169 13.69 -8.23 -18.16
N GLY A 170 14.91 -8.78 -18.11
CA GLY A 170 15.18 -10.19 -17.82
C GLY A 170 15.53 -10.47 -16.35
N ASP A 171 15.74 -9.45 -15.51
CA ASP A 171 16.12 -9.62 -14.11
C ASP A 171 15.44 -8.56 -13.23
N ALA A 172 14.25 -8.92 -12.73
CA ALA A 172 13.45 -8.07 -11.86
C ALA A 172 14.15 -7.76 -10.52
N ILE A 173 14.92 -8.71 -9.98
CA ILE A 173 15.58 -8.56 -8.68
C ILE A 173 16.80 -7.65 -8.79
N HIS A 174 17.60 -7.79 -9.85
CA HIS A 174 18.68 -6.86 -10.14
C HIS A 174 18.14 -5.44 -10.33
N SER A 175 17.05 -5.28 -11.09
CA SER A 175 16.40 -3.98 -11.29
C SER A 175 15.92 -3.35 -9.97
N LEU A 176 15.33 -4.15 -9.07
CA LEU A 176 14.93 -3.69 -7.74
C LEU A 176 16.14 -3.24 -6.90
N ARG A 177 17.23 -4.01 -6.90
CA ARG A 177 18.48 -3.64 -6.19
C ARG A 177 19.07 -2.34 -6.72
N ASN A 178 19.08 -2.17 -8.05
CA ASN A 178 19.56 -0.93 -8.67
C ASN A 178 18.73 0.27 -8.24
N LEU A 179 17.40 0.15 -8.26
CA LEU A 179 16.49 1.22 -7.80
C LEU A 179 16.78 1.62 -6.35
N VAL A 180 16.91 0.65 -5.45
CA VAL A 180 17.25 0.91 -4.04
C VAL A 180 18.59 1.64 -3.94
N GLY A 181 19.61 1.16 -4.65
CA GLY A 181 20.95 1.77 -4.66
C GLY A 181 20.96 3.22 -5.17
N ILE A 182 20.20 3.52 -6.23
CA ILE A 182 20.06 4.87 -6.78
C ILE A 182 19.41 5.80 -5.76
N VAL A 183 18.32 5.35 -5.14
CA VAL A 183 17.63 6.15 -4.12
C VAL A 183 18.55 6.41 -2.94
N ASP A 184 19.24 5.39 -2.42
CA ASP A 184 20.15 5.54 -1.29
C ASP A 184 21.29 6.51 -1.61
N HIS A 185 21.90 6.38 -2.79
CA HIS A 185 22.95 7.28 -3.26
C HIS A 185 22.45 8.73 -3.38
N THR A 186 21.29 8.94 -4.00
CA THR A 186 20.69 10.28 -4.15
C THR A 186 20.37 10.91 -2.79
N LEU A 187 19.79 10.14 -1.87
CA LEU A 187 19.49 10.63 -0.52
C LEU A 187 20.77 10.95 0.28
N TYR A 188 21.82 10.15 0.12
CA TYR A 188 23.14 10.41 0.72
C TYR A 188 23.74 11.72 0.19
N GLU A 189 23.75 11.91 -1.13
CA GLU A 189 24.25 13.13 -1.78
C GLU A 189 23.49 14.39 -1.32
N VAL A 190 22.16 14.32 -1.26
CA VAL A 190 21.33 15.44 -0.79
C VAL A 190 21.64 15.79 0.67
N LYS A 191 21.81 14.79 1.54
CA LYS A 191 22.16 15.00 2.95
C LYS A 191 23.55 15.62 3.11
N ASN A 192 24.54 15.14 2.35
CA ASN A 192 25.91 15.65 2.42
C ASN A 192 26.05 17.09 1.93
N ARG A 193 25.28 17.48 0.90
CA ARG A 193 25.28 18.86 0.40
C ARG A 193 24.67 19.85 1.40
N GLY A 194 23.92 19.37 2.40
CA GLY A 194 23.29 20.21 3.41
C GLY A 194 22.20 21.13 2.85
N ASP A 195 21.68 20.84 1.66
CA ASP A 195 20.65 21.66 1.01
C ASP A 195 19.27 21.42 1.64
N SER A 196 19.01 22.16 2.71
CA SER A 196 17.72 22.13 3.41
C SER A 196 16.50 22.51 2.55
N LYS A 197 16.71 23.12 1.37
CA LYS A 197 15.63 23.46 0.43
C LYS A 197 15.34 22.33 -0.56
N ASN A 198 16.21 21.32 -0.64
CA ASN A 198 15.99 20.19 -1.53
C ASN A 198 14.72 19.42 -1.10
N PRO A 199 13.81 19.07 -2.04
CA PRO A 199 12.62 18.29 -1.72
C PRO A 199 12.93 16.97 -1.00
N LEU A 200 14.11 16.38 -1.22
CA LEU A 200 14.51 15.13 -0.59
C LEU A 200 15.27 15.31 0.74
N ALA A 201 15.51 16.54 1.20
CA ALA A 201 16.34 16.81 2.39
C ALA A 201 15.87 16.08 3.66
N ASN A 202 14.54 15.98 3.84
CA ASN A 202 13.93 15.33 5.00
C ASN A 202 13.42 13.90 4.70
N VAL A 203 13.77 13.35 3.55
CA VAL A 203 13.34 12.01 3.13
C VAL A 203 14.25 10.96 3.77
N LYS A 204 13.62 9.98 4.41
CA LYS A 204 14.29 8.94 5.19
C LYS A 204 14.71 7.74 4.33
N GLY A 205 14.02 7.49 3.22
CA GLY A 205 14.26 6.33 2.37
C GLY A 205 13.03 5.97 1.55
N ILE A 206 12.97 4.70 1.15
CA ILE A 206 11.81 4.08 0.52
C ILE A 206 10.87 3.51 1.60
N TYR A 207 9.57 3.72 1.44
CA TYR A 207 8.52 3.04 2.19
C TYR A 207 7.81 2.06 1.26
N LEU A 208 8.00 0.76 1.50
CA LEU A 208 7.43 -0.28 0.67
C LEU A 208 6.00 -0.62 1.12
N LEU A 209 5.06 -0.57 0.18
CA LEU A 209 3.68 -1.00 0.36
C LEU A 209 3.42 -2.22 -0.51
N ALA A 210 3.10 -3.36 0.09
CA ALA A 210 2.73 -4.57 -0.64
C ALA A 210 1.26 -4.92 -0.35
N ASP A 211 0.40 -4.81 -1.35
CA ASP A 211 -0.98 -5.27 -1.27
C ASP A 211 -1.13 -6.70 -1.80
N GLU A 212 -2.03 -7.45 -1.18
CA GLU A 212 -2.30 -8.86 -1.52
C GLU A 212 -0.99 -9.70 -1.60
N TYR A 213 -0.04 -9.39 -0.70
CA TYR A 213 1.34 -9.91 -0.68
C TYR A 213 1.43 -11.45 -0.60
N ASP A 214 0.43 -12.09 -0.01
CA ASP A 214 0.31 -13.54 0.14
C ASP A 214 -0.52 -14.17 -0.97
N SER A 215 -1.28 -13.38 -1.73
CA SER A 215 -2.24 -13.88 -2.72
C SER A 215 -1.60 -14.68 -3.85
N PHE A 216 -0.36 -14.35 -4.23
CA PHE A 216 0.39 -15.10 -5.23
C PHE A 216 0.82 -16.47 -4.70
N SER A 217 1.53 -16.50 -3.57
CA SER A 217 2.02 -17.74 -2.96
C SER A 217 0.90 -18.68 -2.53
N ASN A 218 -0.20 -18.13 -2.00
CA ASN A 218 -1.34 -18.92 -1.52
C ASN A 218 -2.03 -19.73 -2.64
N GLU A 219 -1.91 -19.33 -3.90
CA GLU A 219 -2.47 -20.08 -5.04
C GLU A 219 -1.72 -21.40 -5.29
N TYR A 220 -0.41 -21.42 -5.01
CA TYR A 220 0.48 -22.54 -5.34
C TYR A 220 0.84 -23.40 -4.12
N MET A 221 0.64 -22.88 -2.91
CA MET A 221 0.88 -23.62 -1.68
C MET A 221 -0.21 -24.68 -1.45
N HIS A 222 0.10 -25.93 -1.77
CA HIS A 222 -0.73 -27.07 -1.38
C HIS A 222 -0.24 -27.68 -0.06
N PRO A 223 -1.10 -27.79 0.97
CA PRO A 223 -0.72 -28.36 2.27
C PRO A 223 -0.18 -29.79 2.21
N TYR A 224 -0.53 -30.53 1.16
CA TYR A 224 -0.19 -31.94 0.98
C TYR A 224 0.81 -32.20 -0.15
N ASN A 225 1.15 -31.18 -0.96
CA ASN A 225 2.12 -31.31 -2.05
C ASN A 225 2.82 -29.96 -2.32
N SER A 226 3.75 -29.57 -1.44
CA SER A 226 4.48 -28.30 -1.59
C SER A 226 5.72 -28.39 -2.49
N LYS A 227 6.16 -29.60 -2.88
CA LYS A 227 7.44 -29.81 -3.59
C LYS A 227 7.52 -29.09 -4.93
N ASP A 228 6.43 -29.09 -5.69
CA ASP A 228 6.38 -28.46 -7.01
C ASP A 228 6.52 -26.94 -6.92
N TRP A 229 5.92 -26.32 -5.89
CA TRP A 229 6.06 -24.89 -5.61
C TRP A 229 7.45 -24.56 -5.05
N GLU A 230 7.91 -25.28 -4.03
CA GLU A 230 9.18 -25.00 -3.34
C GLU A 230 10.40 -25.03 -4.28
N GLY A 231 10.39 -25.91 -5.28
CA GLY A 231 11.45 -26.02 -6.28
C GLY A 231 11.31 -25.09 -7.50
N SER A 232 10.24 -24.29 -7.58
CA SER A 232 9.95 -23.47 -8.75
C SER A 232 10.72 -22.14 -8.78
N ASN A 233 10.96 -21.62 -9.99
CA ASN A 233 11.53 -20.28 -10.17
C ASN A 233 10.64 -19.21 -9.55
N ALA A 234 9.31 -19.32 -9.69
CA ALA A 234 8.34 -18.40 -9.09
C ALA A 234 8.52 -18.29 -7.56
N SER A 235 8.67 -19.42 -6.87
CA SER A 235 8.92 -19.44 -5.43
C SER A 235 10.28 -18.82 -5.07
N SER A 236 11.32 -19.11 -5.85
CA SER A 236 12.62 -18.46 -5.66
C SER A 236 12.52 -16.95 -5.84
N LEU A 237 11.83 -16.49 -6.88
CA LEU A 237 11.65 -15.07 -7.18
C LEU A 237 10.92 -14.34 -6.04
N VAL A 238 9.86 -14.92 -5.48
CA VAL A 238 9.18 -14.38 -4.29
C VAL A 238 10.14 -14.28 -3.11
N ARG A 239 10.93 -15.33 -2.85
CA ARG A 239 11.90 -15.34 -1.75
C ARG A 239 12.98 -14.28 -1.95
N ASP A 240 13.51 -14.16 -3.17
CA ASP A 240 14.58 -13.24 -3.51
C ASP A 240 14.09 -11.78 -3.46
N PHE A 241 12.83 -11.54 -3.86
CA PHE A 241 12.14 -10.26 -3.66
C PHE A 241 12.09 -9.89 -2.17
N TRP A 242 11.55 -10.76 -1.31
CA TRP A 242 11.46 -10.48 0.13
C TRP A 242 12.82 -10.41 0.82
N ALA A 243 13.85 -11.10 0.31
CA ALA A 243 15.21 -11.00 0.80
C ALA A 243 15.85 -9.64 0.45
N THR A 244 15.47 -9.06 -0.69
CA THR A 244 16.02 -7.77 -1.17
C THR A 244 15.45 -6.58 -0.42
N VAL A 245 14.22 -6.68 0.08
CA VAL A 245 13.51 -5.58 0.76
C VAL A 245 13.62 -5.60 2.29
N LYS A 246 14.44 -6.48 2.86
CA LYS A 246 14.64 -6.68 4.32
C LYS A 246 15.80 -5.89 4.90
#